data_AF-A0A2W5QDX0-F1
#
_entry.id   AF-A0A2W5QDX0-F1
#
_cell.length_a   1.000
_cell.length_b   1.000
_cell.length_c   1.000
_cell.angle_alpha   90.00
_cell.angle_beta   90.00
_cell.angle_gamma   90.00
#
_symmetry.space_group_name_H-M   'P 1'
#
loop_
_entity.id
_entity.type
_entity.pdbx_description
1 polymer ?
#
loop_
_entity_poly.entity_id
_entity_poly.type
_entity_poly.pdbx_seq_one_letter_code
_entity_poly.pdbx_strand_id
1 'polypeptide(L)'
;MDRDEEAARRENVRRSYYQRFSDQGEESVRADLANRVLRGREARWAQDWISSLDDERESNREKRRDEISEETLSEARKANSIAERAIAKATMANTIAIIASIIAVAAIAVSIGTEVFSD
;
A
#
# COMPACT_ATOMS: atom_id res chain seq x y z
N MET A 1 4.76 -4.29 -53.65
CA MET A 1 3.95 -3.91 -52.47
C MET A 1 4.86 -4.07 -51.28
N ASP A 2 5.20 -2.95 -50.63
CA ASP A 2 6.22 -2.95 -49.57
C ASP A 2 5.71 -3.65 -48.31
N ARG A 3 6.60 -4.41 -47.65
CA ARG A 3 6.26 -5.14 -46.41
C ARG A 3 5.74 -4.21 -45.32
N ASP A 4 6.19 -2.96 -45.32
CA ASP A 4 5.80 -1.93 -44.35
C ASP A 4 4.35 -1.47 -44.57
N GLU A 5 3.91 -1.41 -45.82
CA GLU A 5 2.53 -1.04 -46.17
C GLU A 5 1.54 -2.14 -45.77
N GLU A 6 1.92 -3.40 -45.92
CA GLU A 6 1.10 -4.53 -45.49
C GLU A 6 1.02 -4.62 -43.96
N ALA A 7 2.12 -4.35 -43.25
CA ALA A 7 2.14 -4.27 -41.79
C ALA A 7 1.24 -3.14 -41.27
N ALA A 8 1.32 -1.95 -41.86
CA ALA A 8 0.48 -0.81 -41.49
C ALA A 8 -1.01 -1.09 -41.71
N ARG A 9 -1.37 -1.75 -42.82
CA ARG A 9 -2.77 -2.17 -43.05
C ARG A 9 -3.24 -3.16 -42.00
N ARG A 10 -2.43 -4.16 -41.66
CA ARG A 10 -2.78 -5.15 -40.62
C ARG A 10 -2.99 -4.48 -39.26
N GLU A 11 -2.15 -3.50 -38.92
CA GLU A 11 -2.30 -2.77 -37.66
C GLU A 11 -3.56 -1.91 -37.62
N ASN A 12 -3.88 -1.22 -38.73
CA ASN A 12 -5.13 -0.45 -38.83
C ASN A 12 -6.38 -1.34 -38.70
N VAL A 13 -6.35 -2.54 -39.31
CA VAL A 13 -7.44 -3.52 -39.15
C VAL A 13 -7.52 -4.00 -37.70
N ARG A 14 -6.40 -4.36 -37.07
CA ARG A 14 -6.39 -4.78 -35.66
C ARG A 14 -6.99 -3.70 -34.75
N ARG A 15 -6.58 -2.44 -34.96
CA ARG A 15 -7.08 -1.29 -34.20
C ARG A 15 -8.59 -1.10 -34.36
N SER A 16 -9.13 -1.26 -35.57
CA SER A 16 -10.57 -1.14 -35.78
C SER A 16 -11.38 -2.23 -35.06
N TYR A 17 -10.85 -3.47 -35.01
CA TYR A 17 -11.46 -4.53 -34.19
C TYR A 17 -11.39 -4.23 -32.70
N TYR A 18 -10.26 -3.72 -32.20
CA TYR A 18 -10.11 -3.36 -30.79
C TYR A 18 -11.09 -2.26 -30.39
N GLN A 19 -11.31 -1.27 -31.26
CA GLN A 19 -12.33 -0.25 -31.03
C GLN A 19 -13.72 -0.87 -30.95
N ARG A 20 -14.08 -1.78 -31.88
CA ARG A 20 -15.37 -2.47 -31.85
C ARG A 20 -15.56 -3.29 -30.57
N PHE A 21 -14.52 -3.99 -30.12
CA PHE A 21 -14.58 -4.76 -28.86
C PHE A 21 -14.75 -3.84 -27.65
N SER A 22 -14.08 -2.68 -27.65
CA SER A 22 -14.25 -1.65 -26.64
C SER A 22 -15.69 -1.12 -26.60
N ASP A 23 -16.26 -0.79 -27.76
CA ASP A 23 -17.63 -0.28 -27.88
C ASP A 23 -18.68 -1.35 -27.48
N GLN A 24 -18.41 -2.62 -27.77
CA GLN A 24 -19.28 -3.76 -27.42
C GLN A 24 -19.24 -4.09 -25.91
N GLY A 25 -18.13 -3.75 -25.25
CA GLY A 25 -17.89 -4.04 -23.84
C GLY A 25 -17.28 -5.43 -23.61
N GLU A 26 -16.37 -5.49 -22.62
CA GLU A 26 -15.57 -6.67 -22.32
C GLU A 26 -16.42 -7.92 -21.98
N GLU A 27 -17.49 -7.77 -21.22
CA GLU A 27 -18.36 -8.88 -20.81
C GLU A 27 -18.99 -9.56 -22.03
N SER A 28 -19.52 -8.76 -22.95
CA SER A 28 -20.07 -9.22 -24.23
C SER A 28 -19.03 -9.96 -25.06
N VAL A 29 -17.81 -9.43 -25.17
CA VAL A 29 -16.73 -10.05 -25.95
C VAL A 29 -16.26 -11.37 -25.31
N ARG A 30 -16.18 -11.43 -23.98
CA ARG A 30 -15.90 -12.68 -23.23
C ARG A 30 -17.01 -13.72 -23.49
N ALA A 31 -18.27 -13.30 -23.48
CA ALA A 31 -19.41 -14.18 -23.77
C ALA A 31 -19.36 -14.71 -25.21
N ASP A 32 -19.05 -13.85 -26.19
CA ASP A 32 -18.93 -14.23 -27.59
C ASP A 32 -17.78 -15.22 -27.84
N LEU A 33 -16.66 -15.07 -27.12
CA LEU A 33 -15.56 -16.04 -27.14
C LEU A 33 -15.97 -17.38 -26.52
N ALA A 34 -16.64 -17.35 -25.35
CA ALA A 34 -17.10 -18.57 -24.67
C ALA A 34 -18.10 -19.36 -25.53
N ASN A 35 -19.00 -18.64 -26.20
CA ASN A 35 -20.01 -19.21 -27.09
C ASN A 35 -19.48 -19.54 -28.50
N ARG A 36 -18.18 -19.32 -28.77
CA ARG A 36 -17.53 -19.54 -30.08
C ARG A 36 -18.22 -18.81 -31.24
N VAL A 37 -18.79 -17.65 -30.95
CA VAL A 37 -19.38 -16.74 -31.93
C VAL A 37 -18.27 -16.16 -32.81
N LEU A 38 -17.19 -15.68 -32.18
CA LEU A 38 -15.99 -15.23 -32.88
C LEU A 38 -15.17 -16.42 -33.37
N ARG A 39 -14.59 -16.32 -34.57
CA ARG A 39 -13.80 -17.39 -35.18
C ARG A 39 -12.52 -16.87 -35.84
N GLY A 40 -11.54 -17.77 -35.97
CA GLY A 40 -10.30 -17.49 -36.71
C GLY A 40 -9.52 -16.30 -36.13
N ARG A 41 -9.18 -15.32 -36.98
CA ARG A 41 -8.38 -14.15 -36.57
C ARG A 41 -9.12 -13.23 -35.62
N GLU A 42 -10.44 -13.10 -35.77
CA GLU A 42 -11.24 -12.23 -34.91
C GLU A 42 -11.26 -12.73 -33.47
N ALA A 43 -11.42 -14.04 -33.27
CA ALA A 43 -11.30 -14.66 -31.94
C ALA A 43 -9.92 -14.44 -31.32
N ARG A 44 -8.86 -14.54 -32.13
CA ARG A 44 -7.48 -14.28 -31.66
C ARG A 44 -7.31 -12.82 -31.24
N TRP A 45 -7.80 -11.87 -32.02
CA TRP A 45 -7.74 -10.45 -31.66
C TRP A 45 -8.58 -10.11 -30.43
N ALA A 46 -9.73 -10.76 -30.25
CA ALA A 46 -10.53 -10.59 -29.03
C ALA A 46 -9.80 -11.13 -27.78
N GLN A 47 -9.12 -12.28 -27.91
CA GLN A 47 -8.27 -12.82 -26.84
C GLN A 47 -7.11 -11.88 -26.52
N ASP A 48 -6.35 -11.45 -27.54
CA ASP A 48 -5.22 -10.53 -27.37
C ASP A 48 -5.67 -9.22 -26.70
N TRP A 49 -6.84 -8.70 -27.08
CA TRP A 49 -7.43 -7.51 -26.47
C TRP A 49 -7.79 -7.74 -24.99
N ILE A 50 -8.49 -8.83 -24.65
CA ILE A 50 -8.81 -9.15 -23.25
C ILE A 50 -7.54 -9.33 -22.41
N SER A 51 -6.53 -10.04 -22.93
CA SER A 51 -5.25 -10.20 -22.25
C SER A 51 -4.60 -8.84 -21.98
N SER A 52 -4.61 -7.92 -22.94
CA SER A 52 -4.05 -6.58 -22.72
C SER A 52 -4.77 -5.79 -21.62
N LEU A 53 -6.09 -5.96 -21.48
CA LEU A 53 -6.86 -5.33 -20.40
C LEU A 53 -6.53 -5.96 -19.03
N ASP A 54 -6.36 -7.27 -18.98
CA ASP A 54 -6.02 -7.98 -17.75
C ASP A 54 -4.59 -7.64 -17.30
N ASP A 55 -3.64 -7.54 -18.23
CA ASP A 55 -2.27 -7.07 -17.97
C ASP A 55 -2.25 -5.63 -17.44
N GLU A 56 -3.04 -4.73 -18.04
CA GLU A 56 -3.15 -3.34 -17.58
C GLU A 56 -3.73 -3.26 -16.16
N ARG A 57 -4.73 -4.09 -15.86
CA ARG A 57 -5.32 -4.18 -14.50
C ARG A 57 -4.33 -4.72 -13.49
N GLU A 58 -3.56 -5.74 -13.85
CA GLU A 58 -2.55 -6.31 -12.98
C GLU A 58 -1.46 -5.27 -12.67
N SER A 59 -0.94 -4.59 -13.69
CA SER A 59 0.04 -3.51 -13.50
C SER A 59 -0.50 -2.38 -12.62
N ASN A 60 -1.77 -1.99 -12.80
CA ASN A 60 -2.39 -0.96 -11.97
C ASN A 60 -2.61 -1.42 -10.52
N ARG A 61 -2.87 -2.71 -10.29
CA ARG A 61 -2.96 -3.28 -8.93
C ARG A 61 -1.61 -3.33 -8.25
N GLU A 62 -0.55 -3.66 -8.98
CA GLU A 62 0.82 -3.68 -8.46
C GLU A 62 1.25 -2.29 -8.02
N LYS A 63 1.07 -1.26 -8.87
CA LYS A 63 1.37 0.14 -8.52
C LYS A 63 0.65 0.59 -7.24
N ARG A 64 -0.65 0.28 -7.11
CA ARG A 64 -1.40 0.61 -5.89
C ARG A 64 -0.90 -0.13 -4.66
N ARG A 65 -0.45 -1.37 -4.80
CA ARG A 65 0.14 -2.13 -3.69
C ARG A 65 1.44 -1.49 -3.21
N ASP A 66 2.28 -1.06 -4.14
CA ASP A 66 3.54 -0.39 -3.83
C ASP A 66 3.29 0.93 -3.10
N GLU A 67 2.33 1.74 -3.59
CA GLU A 67 1.91 2.99 -2.94
C GLU A 67 1.38 2.75 -1.51
N ILE A 68 0.49 1.77 -1.33
CA ILE A 68 -0.06 1.43 0.01
C ILE A 68 1.05 0.91 0.93
N SER A 69 1.98 0.11 0.40
CA SER A 69 3.11 -0.43 1.16
C SER A 69 4.02 0.68 1.66
N GLU A 70 4.32 1.66 0.80
CA GLU A 70 5.15 2.81 1.16
C GLU A 70 4.48 3.69 2.22
N GLU A 71 3.19 3.97 2.08
CA GLU A 71 2.41 4.73 3.06
C GLU A 71 2.36 4.01 4.42
N THR A 72 2.04 2.71 4.41
CA THR A 72 1.98 1.88 5.62
C THR A 72 3.32 1.84 6.34
N LEU A 73 4.42 1.73 5.59
CA LEU A 73 5.78 1.68 6.16
C LEU A 73 6.19 3.05 6.75
N SER A 74 5.77 4.14 6.12
CA SER A 74 5.94 5.50 6.65
C SER A 74 5.17 5.72 7.96
N GLU A 75 3.92 5.26 8.02
CA GLU A 75 3.10 5.33 9.24
C GLU A 75 3.67 4.46 10.36
N ALA A 76 4.09 3.22 10.06
CA ALA A 76 4.73 2.34 11.03
C ALA A 76 6.01 2.96 11.61
N ARG A 77 6.83 3.62 10.77
CA ARG A 77 8.02 4.37 11.24
C ARG A 77 7.64 5.53 12.15
N LYS A 78 6.60 6.29 11.82
CA LYS A 78 6.10 7.38 12.68
C LYS A 78 5.64 6.83 14.02
N ALA A 79 4.83 5.78 14.01
CA ALA A 79 4.33 5.11 15.21
C ALA A 79 5.47 4.62 16.10
N ASN A 80 6.48 3.95 15.53
CA ASN A 80 7.66 3.51 16.28
C ASN A 80 8.41 4.70 16.90
N SER A 81 8.61 5.79 16.15
CA SER A 81 9.29 6.97 16.71
C SER A 81 8.51 7.63 17.86
N ILE A 82 7.18 7.59 17.82
CA ILE A 82 6.31 8.09 18.90
C ILE A 82 6.40 7.16 20.10
N ALA A 83 6.35 5.85 19.89
CA ALA A 83 6.49 4.85 20.93
C ALA A 83 7.85 4.96 21.64
N GLU A 84 8.95 5.09 20.90
CA GLU A 84 10.29 5.31 21.45
C GLU A 84 10.34 6.57 22.32
N ARG A 85 9.78 7.68 21.84
CA ARG A 85 9.69 8.93 22.62
C ARG A 85 8.81 8.79 23.86
N ALA A 86 7.72 8.04 23.78
CA ALA A 86 6.84 7.79 24.91
C ALA A 86 7.54 6.92 25.97
N ILE A 87 8.25 5.87 25.55
CA ILE A 87 9.05 5.03 26.43
C ILE A 87 10.14 5.87 27.10
N ALA A 88 10.86 6.73 26.36
CA ALA A 88 11.87 7.61 26.94
C ALA A 88 11.30 8.61 27.96
N LYS A 89 10.10 9.15 27.70
CA LYS A 89 9.41 10.03 28.68
C LYS A 89 8.96 9.26 29.92
N ALA A 90 8.43 8.05 29.74
CA ALA A 90 7.99 7.21 30.84
C ALA A 90 9.15 6.79 31.74
N THR A 91 10.31 6.44 31.17
CA THR A 91 11.51 6.12 31.96
C THR A 91 12.02 7.32 32.73
N MET A 92 12.07 8.52 32.12
CA MET A 92 12.43 9.75 32.84
C MET A 92 11.46 10.07 33.98
N ALA A 93 10.15 9.97 33.73
CA ALA A 93 9.14 10.22 34.76
C ALA A 93 9.29 9.25 35.94
N ASN A 94 9.54 7.97 35.66
CA ASN A 94 9.76 6.96 36.69
C ASN A 94 11.03 7.25 37.51
N THR A 95 12.13 7.66 36.87
CA THR A 95 13.36 8.07 37.56
C THR A 95 13.13 9.26 38.48
N ILE A 96 12.40 10.28 38.02
CA ILE A 96 12.06 11.46 38.85
C ILE A 96 11.21 11.05 40.05
N ALA A 97 10.22 10.17 39.85
CA ALA A 97 9.37 9.66 40.94
C ALA A 97 10.20 8.92 42.00
N ILE A 98 11.15 8.08 41.58
CA ILE A 98 12.07 7.38 42.50
C ILE A 98 12.88 8.39 43.31
N ILE A 99 13.51 9.39 42.67
CA ILE A 99 14.30 10.42 43.36
C ILE A 99 13.44 11.19 44.37
N ALA A 100 12.22 11.60 43.99
CA ALA A 100 11.30 12.29 44.87
C ALA A 100 10.94 11.45 46.10
N SER A 101 10.71 10.15 45.91
CA SER A 101 10.43 9.23 47.02
C SER A 101 11.58 9.13 48.01
N ILE A 102 12.84 9.06 47.53
CA ILE A 102 14.04 9.03 48.38
C ILE A 102 14.17 10.32 49.20
N ILE A 103 13.99 11.50 48.57
CA ILE A 103 14.06 12.79 49.25
C ILE A 103 12.98 12.90 50.34
N ALA A 104 11.75 12.47 50.03
CA ALA A 104 10.65 12.48 51.00
C ALA A 104 10.96 11.62 52.23
N VAL A 105 11.48 10.41 52.02
CA VAL A 105 11.89 9.52 53.13
C VAL A 105 13.03 10.13 53.95
N ALA A 106 14.03 10.72 53.30
CA ALA A 106 15.15 11.37 53.98
C ALA A 106 14.69 12.58 54.83
N ALA A 107 13.77 13.40 54.30
CA ALA A 107 13.21 14.54 55.04
C ALA A 107 12.45 14.11 56.30
N ILE A 108 11.66 13.03 56.21
CA ILE A 108 10.96 12.45 57.37
C ILE A 108 11.97 11.97 58.42
N ALA A 109 13.02 11.27 58.00
CA ALA A 109 14.05 10.76 58.91
C ALA A 109 14.81 11.90 59.63
N VAL A 110 15.14 12.98 58.92
CA VAL A 110 15.76 14.17 59.52
C VAL A 110 14.82 14.84 60.51
N SER A 111 13.53 15.01 60.17
CA SER A 111 12.54 15.60 61.07
C SER A 111 12.41 14.84 62.40
N ILE A 112 12.35 13.50 62.34
CA ILE A 112 12.28 12.65 63.54
C ILE A 112 13.59 12.77 64.35
N GLY A 113 14.74 12.76 63.68
CA GLY A 113 16.03 12.92 64.35
C GLY A 113 16.15 14.26 65.08
N THR A 114 15.72 15.37 64.47
CA THR A 114 15.78 16.69 65.12
C THR A 114 14.90 16.81 66.36
N GLU A 115 13.76 16.11 66.41
CA GLU A 115 12.89 16.09 67.60
C GLU A 115 13.52 15.30 68.75
N VAL A 116 14.17 14.17 68.45
CA VAL A 116 14.77 13.29 69.49
C VAL A 116 16.03 13.88 70.14
N PHE A 117 16.77 14.74 69.44
CA PHE A 117 18.00 15.35 69.97
C PHE A 117 17.81 16.76 70.55
N SER A 118 16.59 17.31 70.53
CA SER A 118 16.28 18.65 71.05
C SER A 118 15.52 18.66 72.39
N ASP A 119 15.23 17.47 72.96
CA ASP A 119 14.77 17.25 74.34
C ASP A 119 15.96 16.84 75.24
#